data_AF-A0A0A0BC47-F1
#
_entry.id   AF-A0A0A0BC47-F1
#
_cell.length_a   1.000
_cell.length_b   1.000
_cell.length_c   1.000
_cell.angle_alpha   90.00
_cell.angle_beta   90.00
_cell.angle_gamma   90.00
#
_symmetry.space_group_name_H-M   'P 1'
#
loop_
_entity.id
_entity.type
_entity.pdbx_description
1 polymer ?
#
loop_
_entity_poly.entity_id
_entity_poly.type
_entity_poly.pdbx_seq_one_letter_code
_entity_poly.pdbx_strand_id
1 'polypeptide(L)'
;MSTARWSVVVPVKAAALGKTRLAGTLDPGARTALVRAMAGDTLAAVSTARAVARVVVVTGDAAFGATAAELPGVEVLAERTAVGLDAAVGLGIARARDLAPHDGVAVVLGDLPALRPDELDDVLARA
;
A
#
# COMPACT_ATOMS: atom_id res chain seq x y z
N MET A 1 -0.80 -20.90 19.71
CA MET A 1 -1.76 -20.52 18.65
C MET A 1 -0.93 -19.97 17.50
N SER A 2 -1.04 -20.55 16.31
CA SER A 2 -0.37 -19.98 15.12
C SER A 2 -1.02 -18.63 14.85
N THR A 3 -0.28 -17.53 14.99
CA THR A 3 -0.76 -16.20 14.63
C THR A 3 -1.01 -16.21 13.11
N ALA A 4 -2.25 -15.91 12.69
CA ALA A 4 -2.57 -15.79 11.27
C ALA A 4 -1.61 -14.80 10.62
N ARG A 5 -1.00 -15.18 9.50
CA ARG A 5 -0.06 -14.36 8.74
C ARG A 5 -0.77 -13.72 7.57
N TRP A 6 -0.53 -12.44 7.33
CA TRP A 6 -1.20 -11.67 6.30
C TRP A 6 -0.23 -11.14 5.25
N SER A 7 -0.63 -11.23 3.98
CA SER A 7 -0.09 -10.42 2.89
C SER A 7 -1.02 -9.25 2.64
N VAL A 8 -0.53 -8.02 2.83
CA VAL A 8 -1.33 -6.81 2.67
C VAL A 8 -1.02 -6.16 1.33
N VAL A 9 -2.06 -5.86 0.55
CA VAL A 9 -1.95 -5.15 -0.72
C VAL A 9 -2.17 -3.65 -0.49
N VAL A 10 -1.24 -2.82 -0.96
CA VAL A 10 -1.31 -1.35 -0.87
C VAL A 10 -1.26 -0.76 -2.28
N PRO A 11 -2.41 -0.46 -2.91
CA PRO A 11 -2.45 0.22 -4.19
C PRO A 11 -2.10 1.70 -4.00
N VAL A 12 -1.08 2.18 -4.70
CA VAL A 12 -0.64 3.58 -4.70
C VAL A 12 -0.67 4.10 -6.12
N LYS A 13 -1.72 4.86 -6.45
CA LYS A 13 -1.84 5.52 -7.75
C LYS A 13 -0.74 6.55 -7.93
N ALA A 14 -0.33 6.80 -9.18
CA ALA A 14 0.57 7.88 -9.52
C ALA A 14 0.14 9.21 -8.86
N ALA A 15 1.01 9.75 -8.00
CA ALA A 15 0.70 10.87 -7.13
C ALA A 15 0.23 12.13 -7.89
N ALA A 16 0.68 12.31 -9.12
CA ALA A 16 0.27 13.39 -10.02
C ALA A 16 -1.26 13.43 -10.29
N LEU A 17 -1.93 12.27 -10.22
CA LEU A 17 -3.36 12.11 -10.45
C LEU A 17 -4.18 12.06 -9.15
N GLY A 18 -3.52 12.18 -8.00
CA GLY A 18 -4.12 12.05 -6.67
C GLY A 18 -4.73 13.36 -6.15
N LYS A 19 -5.71 13.21 -5.24
CA LYS A 19 -6.27 14.28 -4.39
C LYS A 19 -6.59 15.58 -5.14
N THR A 20 -7.27 15.49 -6.28
CA THR A 20 -7.67 16.64 -7.12
C THR A 20 -8.46 17.70 -6.35
N ARG A 21 -9.16 17.31 -5.29
CA ARG A 21 -9.83 18.24 -4.35
C ARG A 21 -8.88 19.22 -3.65
N LEU A 22 -7.57 18.91 -3.60
CA LEU A 22 -6.51 19.78 -3.05
C LEU A 22 -5.83 20.64 -4.12
N ALA A 23 -6.18 20.51 -5.40
CA ALA A 23 -5.53 21.24 -6.49
C ALA A 23 -5.73 22.76 -6.42
N GLY A 24 -6.75 23.25 -5.72
CA GLY A 24 -6.97 24.68 -5.45
C GLY A 24 -6.20 25.22 -4.24
N THR A 25 -5.52 24.36 -3.49
CA THR A 25 -4.83 24.72 -2.23
C THR A 25 -3.32 24.50 -2.33
N LEU A 26 -2.89 23.54 -3.14
CA LEU A 26 -1.49 23.17 -3.31
C LEU A 26 -1.09 23.21 -4.78
N ASP A 27 0.13 23.70 -5.04
CA ASP A 27 0.74 23.56 -6.35
C ASP A 27 0.94 22.05 -6.70
N PRO A 28 1.06 21.70 -7.99
CA PRO A 28 1.19 20.31 -8.42
C PRO A 28 2.35 19.55 -7.80
N GLY A 29 3.47 20.22 -7.52
CA GLY A 29 4.65 19.62 -6.90
C GLY A 29 4.39 19.29 -5.44
N ALA A 30 3.90 20.27 -4.67
CA ALA A 30 3.53 20.09 -3.26
C ALA A 30 2.45 19.01 -3.08
N ARG A 31 1.45 18.96 -3.97
CA ARG A 31 0.42 17.91 -3.96
C ARG A 31 1.01 16.52 -4.20
N THR A 32 1.94 16.40 -5.15
CA THR A 32 2.63 15.14 -5.45
C THR A 32 3.45 14.68 -4.24
N ALA A 33 4.19 15.59 -3.62
CA ALA A 33 4.98 15.31 -2.42
C ALA A 33 4.10 14.85 -1.26
N LEU A 34 2.98 15.54 -1.02
CA LEU A 34 2.02 15.16 0.03
C LEU A 34 1.43 13.78 -0.21
N VAL A 35 1.00 13.45 -1.43
CA VAL A 35 0.43 12.13 -1.73
C VAL A 35 1.47 11.02 -1.51
N ARG A 36 2.72 11.24 -1.91
CA ARG A 36 3.81 10.28 -1.62
C ARG A 36 4.08 10.14 -0.13
N ALA A 37 4.09 11.26 0.62
CA ALA A 37 4.28 11.24 2.06
C ALA A 37 3.17 10.42 2.74
N MET A 38 1.89 10.67 2.41
CA MET A 38 0.77 9.91 2.96
C MET A 38 0.87 8.40 2.67
N ALA A 39 1.28 8.04 1.45
CA ALA A 39 1.49 6.66 1.08
C ALA A 39 2.68 6.02 1.80
N GLY A 40 3.76 6.78 2.01
CA GLY A 40 4.91 6.37 2.81
C GLY A 40 4.54 6.09 4.26
N ASP A 41 3.80 7.00 4.89
CA ASP A 41 3.33 6.86 6.27
C ASP A 41 2.41 5.63 6.43
N THR A 42 1.48 5.45 5.49
CA THR A 42 0.61 4.26 5.46
C THR A 42 1.44 2.99 5.33
N LEU A 43 2.39 2.96 4.38
CA LEU A 43 3.21 1.79 4.11
C LEU A 43 4.10 1.43 5.31
N ALA A 44 4.67 2.42 5.99
CA ALA A 44 5.44 2.22 7.22
C ALA A 44 4.58 1.62 8.34
N ALA A 45 3.35 2.08 8.51
CA ALA A 45 2.43 1.50 9.49
C ALA A 45 2.05 0.05 9.16
N VAL A 46 1.77 -0.24 7.88
CA VAL A 46 1.42 -1.59 7.41
C VAL A 46 2.60 -2.56 7.55
N SER A 47 3.82 -2.15 7.17
CA SER A 47 5.01 -3.02 7.21
C SER A 47 5.50 -3.33 8.62
N THR A 48 5.06 -2.56 9.62
CA THR A 48 5.44 -2.74 11.03
C THR A 48 4.36 -3.41 11.87
N ALA A 49 3.17 -3.67 11.32
CA ALA A 49 2.12 -4.43 11.98
C ALA A 49 2.52 -5.90 12.15
N ARG A 50 2.28 -6.48 13.33
CA ARG A 50 2.82 -7.79 13.72
C ARG A 50 2.19 -8.94 12.94
N ALA A 51 0.92 -8.82 12.59
CA ALA A 51 0.21 -9.84 11.81
C ALA A 51 0.60 -9.81 10.31
N VAL A 52 1.26 -8.73 9.87
CA VAL A 52 1.64 -8.52 8.46
C VAL A 52 3.00 -9.16 8.20
N ALA A 53 2.96 -10.22 7.39
CA ALA A 53 4.14 -10.95 6.95
C ALA A 53 4.80 -10.33 5.71
N ARG A 54 4.00 -9.65 4.90
CA ARG A 54 4.39 -9.13 3.60
C ARG A 54 3.49 -8.00 3.18
N VAL A 55 4.05 -7.04 2.45
CA VAL A 55 3.29 -6.01 1.76
C VAL A 55 3.53 -6.13 0.25
N VAL A 56 2.45 -6.05 -0.53
CA VAL A 56 2.52 -5.94 -1.99
C VAL A 56 2.05 -4.54 -2.38
N VAL A 57 2.97 -3.71 -2.82
CA VAL A 57 2.68 -2.34 -3.30
C VAL A 57 2.44 -2.40 -4.79
N VAL A 58 1.29 -1.91 -5.25
CA VAL A 58 0.99 -1.78 -6.69
C VAL A 58 1.03 -0.32 -7.06
N THR A 59 1.99 0.09 -7.88
CA THR A 59 2.18 1.52 -8.19
C THR A 59 2.76 1.79 -9.57
N GLY A 60 2.23 2.83 -10.23
CA GLY A 60 2.81 3.40 -11.45
C GLY A 60 3.81 4.52 -11.18
N ASP A 61 4.03 4.90 -9.91
CA ASP A 61 5.02 5.91 -9.52
C ASP A 61 6.37 5.24 -9.25
N ALA A 62 7.26 5.25 -10.24
CA ALA A 62 8.56 4.59 -10.16
C ALA A 62 9.44 5.10 -9.01
N ALA A 63 9.37 6.40 -8.67
CA ALA A 63 10.17 6.96 -7.59
C ALA A 63 9.66 6.51 -6.21
N PHE A 64 8.34 6.50 -6.04
CA PHE A 64 7.73 5.92 -4.83
C PHE A 64 8.01 4.42 -4.73
N GLY A 65 7.87 3.68 -5.83
CA GLY A 65 8.16 2.24 -5.88
C GLY A 65 9.60 1.92 -5.51
N ALA A 66 10.58 2.70 -5.99
CA ALA A 66 11.97 2.52 -5.61
C ALA A 66 12.18 2.69 -4.09
N THR A 67 11.58 3.73 -3.50
CA THR A 67 11.66 4.00 -2.05
C THR A 67 10.96 2.90 -1.24
N ALA A 68 9.78 2.46 -1.69
CA ALA A 68 9.00 1.41 -1.03
C ALA A 68 9.73 0.06 -1.01
N ALA A 69 10.48 -0.26 -2.08
CA ALA A 69 11.26 -1.50 -2.18
C ALA A 69 12.43 -1.58 -1.19
N GLU A 70 12.84 -0.47 -0.57
CA GLU A 70 13.88 -0.46 0.48
C GLU A 70 13.35 -0.99 1.82
N LEU A 71 12.02 -1.04 2.00
CA LEU A 71 11.42 -1.51 3.24
C LEU A 71 11.40 -3.05 3.32
N PRO A 72 11.77 -3.64 4.46
CA PRO A 72 11.73 -5.09 4.64
C PRO A 72 10.33 -5.66 4.40
N GLY A 73 10.26 -6.78 3.68
CA GLY A 73 8.99 -7.49 3.43
C GLY A 73 8.06 -6.80 2.43
N VAL A 74 8.50 -5.72 1.77
CA VAL A 74 7.75 -5.04 0.72
C VAL A 74 8.14 -5.58 -0.66
N GLU A 75 7.15 -6.03 -1.42
CA GLU A 75 7.24 -6.39 -2.84
C GLU A 75 6.57 -5.29 -3.66
N VAL A 76 7.27 -4.71 -4.64
CA VAL A 76 6.71 -3.67 -5.51
C VAL A 76 6.35 -4.25 -6.87
N LEU A 77 5.07 -4.16 -7.21
CA LEU A 77 4.53 -4.47 -8.52
C LEU A 77 4.33 -3.17 -9.32
N ALA A 78 5.15 -2.99 -10.37
CA ALA A 78 5.05 -1.83 -11.24
C ALA A 78 3.76 -1.87 -12.09
N GLU A 79 2.90 -0.87 -11.91
CA GLU A 79 1.73 -0.63 -12.75
C GLU A 79 2.15 0.12 -14.02
N ARG A 80 2.44 -0.62 -15.09
CA ARG A 80 2.94 -0.05 -16.36
C ARG A 80 1.90 0.76 -17.13
N THR A 81 0.63 0.44 -16.95
CA THR A 81 -0.51 1.16 -17.52
C THR A 81 -1.50 1.41 -16.40
N ALA A 82 -2.02 2.63 -16.26
CA ALA A 82 -3.03 2.93 -15.26
C ALA A 82 -4.30 2.09 -15.54
N VAL A 83 -4.57 1.09 -14.70
CA VAL A 83 -5.70 0.15 -14.87
C VAL A 83 -6.87 0.47 -13.94
N GLY A 84 -6.71 1.47 -13.07
CA GLY A 84 -7.71 1.84 -12.07
C GLY A 84 -7.55 1.06 -10.77
N LEU A 85 -8.20 1.52 -9.71
CA LEU A 85 -8.01 0.99 -8.35
C LEU A 85 -8.35 -0.50 -8.26
N ASP A 86 -9.52 -0.91 -8.75
CA ASP A 86 -9.99 -2.29 -8.62
C ASP A 86 -9.07 -3.28 -9.34
N ALA A 87 -8.58 -2.91 -10.53
CA ALA A 87 -7.65 -3.73 -11.28
C ALA A 87 -6.27 -3.80 -10.59
N ALA A 88 -5.78 -2.68 -10.04
CA ALA A 88 -4.55 -2.66 -9.25
C ALA A 88 -4.66 -3.55 -8.00
N VAL A 89 -5.80 -3.49 -7.30
CA VAL A 89 -6.13 -4.37 -6.17
C VAL A 89 -6.12 -5.83 -6.62
N GLY A 90 -6.77 -6.17 -7.74
CA GLY A 90 -6.79 -7.53 -8.28
C GLY A 90 -5.40 -8.07 -8.60
N LEU A 91 -4.55 -7.26 -9.24
CA LEU A 91 -3.15 -7.60 -9.51
C LEU A 91 -2.35 -7.86 -8.23
N GLY A 92 -2.53 -7.00 -7.22
CA GLY A 92 -1.86 -7.15 -5.93
C GLY A 92 -2.31 -8.40 -5.18
N ILE A 93 -3.62 -8.72 -5.19
CA ILE A 93 -4.16 -9.92 -4.55
C ILE A 93 -3.62 -11.19 -5.23
N ALA A 94 -3.60 -11.22 -6.57
CA ALA A 94 -3.03 -12.34 -7.31
C ALA A 94 -1.56 -12.55 -6.91
N ARG A 95 -0.76 -11.48 -6.92
CA ARG A 95 0.65 -11.55 -6.53
C ARG A 95 0.86 -11.99 -5.08
N ALA A 96 0.03 -11.51 -4.15
CA ALA A 96 0.07 -11.92 -2.75
C ALA A 96 -0.17 -13.43 -2.59
N ARG A 97 -1.16 -13.98 -3.30
CA ARG A 97 -1.47 -15.41 -3.30
C ARG A 97 -0.37 -16.25 -3.93
N ASP A 98 0.25 -15.78 -5.00
CA ASP A 98 1.39 -16.47 -5.62
C ASP A 98 2.60 -16.55 -4.68
N LEU A 99 2.84 -15.49 -3.90
CA LEU A 99 3.95 -15.42 -2.95
C LEU A 99 3.73 -16.21 -1.67
N ALA A 100 2.48 -16.27 -1.19
CA ALA A 100 2.13 -17.03 0.01
C ALA A 100 0.67 -17.53 -0.06
N PRO A 101 0.45 -18.73 -0.64
CA PRO A 101 -0.89 -19.30 -0.82
C PRO A 101 -1.65 -19.57 0.48
N HIS A 102 -0.96 -19.61 1.62
CA HIS A 102 -1.53 -19.91 2.93
C HIS A 102 -1.72 -18.67 3.83
N ASP A 103 -1.20 -17.51 3.43
CA ASP A 103 -1.41 -16.27 4.17
C ASP A 103 -2.82 -15.72 3.85
N GLY A 104 -3.45 -15.06 4.83
CA GLY A 104 -4.62 -14.23 4.57
C GLY A 104 -4.24 -13.05 3.66
N VAL A 105 -5.21 -12.52 2.90
CA VAL A 105 -4.98 -11.35 2.03
C VAL A 105 -5.89 -10.22 2.43
N ALA A 106 -5.31 -9.06 2.73
CA ALA A 106 -6.03 -7.82 3.05
C ALA A 106 -5.61 -6.71 2.09
N VAL A 107 -6.43 -5.67 1.98
CA VAL A 107 -6.16 -4.49 1.16
C VAL A 107 -6.23 -3.25 2.04
N VAL A 108 -5.19 -2.42 2.02
CA VAL A 108 -5.13 -1.14 2.75
C VAL A 108 -4.83 -0.04 1.74
N LEU A 109 -5.67 1.00 1.70
CA LEU A 109 -5.47 2.13 0.79
C LEU A 109 -4.28 2.98 1.25
N GLY A 110 -3.44 3.43 0.31
CA GLY A 110 -2.23 4.21 0.60
C GLY A 110 -2.45 5.67 1.01
N ASP A 111 -3.62 6.03 1.53
CA ASP A 111 -3.95 7.40 1.93
C ASP A 111 -4.44 7.52 3.38
N LEU A 112 -3.94 6.63 4.24
CA LEU A 112 -4.19 6.56 5.68
C LEU A 112 -2.93 6.97 6.47
N PRO A 113 -2.46 8.23 6.38
CA PRO A 113 -1.20 8.67 7.01
C PRO A 113 -1.21 8.58 8.54
N ALA A 114 -2.39 8.48 9.15
CA ALA A 114 -2.55 8.37 10.59
C ALA A 114 -2.83 6.93 11.06
N LEU A 115 -2.75 5.93 10.15
CA LEU A 115 -2.93 4.53 10.51
C LEU A 115 -1.88 4.10 11.54
N ARG A 116 -2.31 3.43 12.60
CA ARG A 116 -1.39 2.84 13.58
C ARG A 116 -1.26 1.33 13.36
N PRO A 117 -0.05 0.74 13.53
CA PRO A 117 0.16 -0.70 13.30
C PRO A 117 -0.73 -1.60 14.17
N ASP A 118 -1.00 -1.19 15.42
CA ASP A 118 -1.85 -1.91 16.36
C ASP A 118 -3.33 -1.90 15.96
N GLU A 119 -3.82 -0.81 15.35
CA GLU A 119 -5.18 -0.77 14.78
C GLU A 119 -5.34 -1.76 13.63
N LEU A 120 -4.31 -1.92 12.79
CA LEU A 120 -4.32 -2.90 11.72
C LEU A 120 -4.29 -4.33 12.27
N ASP A 121 -3.42 -4.61 13.26
CA ASP A 121 -3.36 -5.91 13.93
C ASP A 121 -4.74 -6.30 14.52
N ASP A 122 -5.42 -5.37 15.19
CA ASP A 122 -6.73 -5.60 15.81
C ASP A 122 -7.82 -5.94 14.78
N VAL A 123 -7.80 -5.29 13.61
CA VAL A 123 -8.72 -5.59 12.50
C VAL A 123 -8.44 -6.98 11.92
N LEU A 124 -7.17 -7.29 11.65
CA LEU A 124 -6.76 -8.56 11.07
C LEU A 124 -7.03 -9.76 12.00
N ALA A 125 -6.99 -9.56 13.31
CA ALA A 125 -7.31 -10.59 14.30
C ALA A 125 -8.81 -10.97 14.35
N ARG A 126 -9.69 -10.17 13.74
CA ARG A 126 -11.16 -10.37 13.74
C ARG A 126 -11.72 -10.91 12.41
N ALA A 127 -10.85 -11.19 11.45
CA ALA A 127 -11.23 -11.63 10.11
C ALA A 127 -11.59 -13.12 10.03
#